data_AF-A0A534ZMB6-F1
#
_entry.id   AF-A0A534ZMB6-F1
#
_cell.length_a   1.000
_cell.length_b   1.000
_cell.length_c   1.000
_cell.angle_alpha   90.00
_cell.angle_beta   90.00
_cell.angle_gamma   90.00
#
_symmetry.space_group_name_H-M   'P 1'
#
loop_
_entity.id
_entity.type
_entity.pdbx_description
1 polymer ?
#
loop_
_entity_poly.entity_id
_entity_poly.type
_entity_poly.pdbx_seq_one_letter_code
_entity_poly.pdbx_strand_id
1 'polypeptide(L)'
;MLEAAGLSWRAYQEGISGVDCPLSSVGLYDVNHDPFVFFDDVTQRNNPQAPRCIQHVRPYSELQTDLINDTVTRYNFITPHLCHDMHNSCAPLNDPVLQGDTWLSTEVPKILASQAYLNNGALFILWDEGESGDGPIGMIALSLKAKGGGYANTIPYDHSSTLRTVEEIFGVSPLLSGAASATDLSDLFVSFP
;
A
#
# COMPACT_ATOMS: atom_id res chain seq x y z
N MET A 1 -5.86 -7.99 -12.84
CA MET A 1 -5.25 -9.30 -12.49
C MET A 1 -5.84 -9.87 -11.20
N LEU A 2 -5.78 -9.14 -10.08
CA LEU A 2 -6.38 -9.59 -8.81
C LEU A 2 -7.84 -10.01 -8.96
N GLU A 3 -8.69 -9.15 -9.54
CA GLU A 3 -10.11 -9.48 -9.77
C GLU A 3 -10.32 -10.66 -10.72
N ALA A 4 -9.46 -10.82 -11.73
CA ALA A 4 -9.50 -11.96 -12.65
C ALA A 4 -9.17 -13.29 -11.93
N ALA A 5 -8.39 -13.22 -10.85
CA ALA A 5 -8.12 -14.33 -9.93
C ALA A 5 -9.15 -14.41 -8.78
N GLY A 6 -10.22 -13.62 -8.81
CA GLY A 6 -11.26 -13.60 -7.78
C GLY A 6 -10.85 -12.91 -6.47
N LEU A 7 -9.77 -12.12 -6.49
CA LEU A 7 -9.27 -11.41 -5.31
C LEU A 7 -9.82 -9.98 -5.27
N SER A 8 -10.44 -9.63 -4.14
CA SER A 8 -10.88 -8.27 -3.87
C SER A 8 -9.69 -7.37 -3.56
N TRP A 9 -9.78 -6.10 -3.98
CA TRP A 9 -8.78 -5.10 -3.68
C TRP A 9 -9.41 -3.75 -3.36
N ARG A 10 -8.68 -2.92 -2.61
CA ARG A 10 -9.05 -1.53 -2.32
C ARG A 10 -7.80 -0.68 -2.15
N ALA A 11 -7.85 0.55 -2.63
CA ALA A 11 -6.88 1.58 -2.33
C ALA A 11 -7.50 2.56 -1.32
N TYR A 12 -6.85 2.76 -0.18
CA TYR A 12 -7.23 3.73 0.84
C TYR A 12 -6.32 4.95 0.71
N GLN A 13 -6.89 6.05 0.26
CA GLN A 13 -6.18 7.29 -0.01
C GLN A 13 -6.56 8.35 1.03
N GLU A 14 -5.60 8.91 1.74
CA GLU A 14 -5.88 9.94 2.72
C GLU A 14 -6.17 11.29 2.03
N GLY A 15 -7.20 11.99 2.51
CA GLY A 15 -7.59 13.31 1.99
C GLY A 15 -8.62 13.31 0.85
N ILE A 16 -9.01 12.15 0.30
CA ILE A 16 -10.07 12.09 -0.72
C ILE A 16 -11.48 12.05 -0.10
N SER A 17 -12.48 12.49 -0.87
CA SER A 17 -13.89 12.56 -0.45
C SER A 17 -14.59 11.19 -0.48
N GLY A 18 -14.20 10.32 -1.43
CA GLY A 18 -14.88 9.06 -1.74
C GLY A 18 -16.20 9.21 -2.49
N VAL A 19 -16.55 10.44 -2.91
CA VAL A 19 -17.75 10.74 -3.70
C VAL A 19 -17.49 10.57 -5.20
N ASP A 20 -16.29 10.94 -5.63
CA ASP A 20 -15.82 10.92 -7.00
C ASP A 20 -14.47 10.18 -7.12
N CYS A 21 -14.15 9.74 -8.33
CA CYS A 21 -12.85 9.17 -8.66
C CYS A 21 -11.79 10.29 -8.61
N PRO A 22 -10.74 10.16 -7.79
CA PRO A 22 -9.81 11.26 -7.53
C PRO A 22 -8.77 11.41 -8.65
N LEU A 23 -9.20 11.96 -9.79
CA LEU A 23 -8.37 12.05 -11.01
C LEU A 23 -7.33 13.18 -11.00
N SER A 24 -7.25 13.95 -9.91
CA SER A 24 -6.31 15.07 -9.76
C SER A 24 -6.05 15.35 -8.28
N SER A 25 -4.86 15.89 -7.97
CA SER A 25 -4.48 16.27 -6.62
C SER A 25 -5.46 17.28 -6.02
N VAL A 26 -5.84 17.09 -4.75
CA VAL A 26 -6.79 17.94 -4.03
C VAL A 26 -6.39 18.07 -2.56
N GLY A 27 -6.23 19.30 -2.10
CA GLY A 27 -5.75 19.55 -0.73
C GLY A 27 -4.38 18.93 -0.51
N LEU A 28 -4.28 17.93 0.38
CA LEU A 28 -3.07 17.18 0.67
C LEU A 28 -3.00 15.82 -0.04
N TYR A 29 -4.06 15.41 -0.73
CA TYR A 29 -4.01 14.22 -1.58
C TYR A 29 -3.23 14.55 -2.86
N ASP A 30 -2.20 13.75 -3.16
CA ASP A 30 -1.50 13.79 -4.43
C ASP A 30 -1.88 12.59 -5.31
N VAL A 31 -2.41 12.87 -6.51
CA VAL A 31 -2.81 11.84 -7.48
C VAL A 31 -1.63 10.99 -7.94
N ASN A 32 -0.41 11.54 -7.89
CA ASN A 32 0.79 10.81 -8.30
C ASN A 32 1.09 9.59 -7.41
N HIS A 33 0.60 9.59 -6.16
CA HIS A 33 0.81 8.51 -5.18
C HIS A 33 -0.34 7.46 -5.20
N ASP A 34 -1.32 7.62 -6.10
CA ASP A 34 -2.39 6.65 -6.35
C ASP A 34 -2.24 6.03 -7.74
N PRO A 35 -1.54 4.88 -7.87
CA PRO A 35 -1.31 4.30 -9.18
C PRO A 35 -2.59 3.81 -9.87
N PHE A 36 -3.68 3.56 -9.14
CA PHE A 36 -4.88 2.91 -9.68
C PHE A 36 -5.68 3.82 -10.62
N VAL A 37 -5.63 5.14 -10.40
CA VAL A 37 -6.36 6.10 -11.24
C VAL A 37 -5.72 6.32 -12.61
N PHE A 38 -4.53 5.78 -12.86
CA PHE A 38 -3.90 5.82 -14.19
C PHE A 38 -4.35 4.68 -15.11
N PHE A 39 -5.17 3.76 -14.61
CA PHE A 39 -5.68 2.64 -15.41
C PHE A 39 -7.08 2.93 -15.96
N ASP A 40 -7.20 2.91 -17.29
CA ASP A 40 -8.45 3.17 -18.02
C ASP A 40 -9.60 2.24 -17.62
N ASP A 41 -9.29 0.99 -17.26
CA ASP A 41 -10.30 0.03 -16.83
C ASP A 41 -10.84 0.36 -15.43
N VAL A 42 -10.07 1.06 -14.60
CA VAL A 42 -10.51 1.57 -13.29
C VAL A 42 -11.30 2.87 -13.45
N THR A 43 -10.75 3.84 -14.19
CA THR A 43 -11.31 5.20 -14.31
C THR A 43 -12.31 5.38 -15.44
N GLN A 44 -12.56 4.34 -16.23
CA GLN A 44 -13.40 4.41 -17.43
C GLN A 44 -12.97 5.55 -18.37
N ARG A 45 -11.65 5.64 -18.62
CA ARG A 45 -11.01 6.70 -19.42
C ARG A 45 -11.17 8.09 -18.79
N ASN A 46 -10.67 8.26 -17.57
CA ASN A 46 -10.69 9.52 -16.83
C ASN A 46 -12.11 10.09 -16.60
N ASN A 47 -13.08 9.21 -16.28
CA ASN A 47 -14.40 9.62 -15.84
C ASN A 47 -14.41 9.82 -14.32
N PRO A 48 -14.63 11.06 -13.81
CA PRO A 48 -14.69 11.30 -12.37
C PRO A 48 -15.84 10.54 -11.69
N GLN A 49 -16.84 10.09 -12.46
CA GLN A 49 -17.98 9.32 -11.95
C GLN A 49 -17.89 7.84 -12.28
N ALA A 50 -16.68 7.33 -12.56
CA ALA A 50 -16.44 5.93 -12.79
C ALA A 50 -16.80 5.10 -11.55
N PRO A 51 -17.86 4.25 -11.61
CA PRO A 51 -18.32 3.53 -10.42
C PRO A 51 -17.26 2.57 -9.87
N ARG A 52 -16.46 1.95 -10.75
CA ARG A 52 -15.38 1.05 -10.36
C ARG A 52 -14.29 1.78 -9.58
N CYS A 53 -13.83 2.93 -10.08
CA CYS A 53 -12.88 3.75 -9.34
C CYS A 53 -13.43 4.15 -7.97
N ILE A 54 -14.65 4.71 -7.90
CA ILE A 54 -15.26 5.15 -6.64
C ILE A 54 -15.42 3.97 -5.66
N GLN A 55 -15.73 2.77 -6.14
CA GLN A 55 -15.89 1.58 -5.29
C GLN A 55 -14.56 1.07 -4.71
N HIS A 56 -13.46 1.20 -5.44
CA HIS A 56 -12.17 0.63 -5.09
C HIS A 56 -11.19 1.64 -4.50
N VAL A 57 -11.26 2.91 -4.87
CA VAL A 57 -10.43 4.00 -4.35
C VAL A 57 -11.25 4.75 -3.29
N ARG A 58 -10.96 4.47 -2.03
CA ARG A 58 -11.77 4.87 -0.87
C ARG A 58 -11.02 5.81 0.06
N PRO A 59 -11.72 6.71 0.77
CA PRO A 59 -11.11 7.55 1.79
C PRO A 59 -10.40 6.71 2.85
N TYR A 60 -9.18 7.09 3.22
CA TYR A 60 -8.42 6.45 4.29
C TYR A 60 -9.21 6.35 5.61
N SER A 61 -10.05 7.33 5.91
CA SER A 61 -10.90 7.34 7.11
C SER A 61 -11.85 6.14 7.23
N GLU A 62 -12.15 5.44 6.13
CA GLU A 62 -12.96 4.22 6.14
C GLU A 62 -12.19 2.99 6.65
N LEU A 63 -10.85 2.99 6.55
CA LEU A 63 -10.01 1.83 6.84
C LEU A 63 -10.24 1.28 8.26
N GLN A 64 -10.29 2.15 9.27
CA GLN A 64 -10.46 1.70 10.65
C GLN A 64 -11.80 0.98 10.88
N THR A 65 -12.89 1.49 10.31
CA THR A 65 -14.20 0.84 10.39
C THR A 65 -14.16 -0.51 9.67
N ASP A 66 -13.52 -0.58 8.50
CA ASP A 66 -13.38 -1.84 7.76
C ASP A 66 -12.53 -2.89 8.49
N LEU A 67 -11.45 -2.47 9.15
CA LEU A 67 -10.60 -3.37 9.96
C LEU A 67 -11.37 -3.93 11.17
N ILE A 68 -12.18 -3.10 11.83
CA ILE A 68 -13.00 -3.51 12.99
C ILE A 68 -14.11 -4.47 12.57
N ASN A 69 -14.74 -4.23 11.41
CA ASN A 69 -15.85 -5.03 10.92
C ASN A 69 -15.42 -6.25 10.10
N ASP A 70 -14.11 -6.46 9.91
CA ASP A 70 -13.54 -7.50 9.05
C ASP A 70 -14.06 -7.44 7.60
N THR A 71 -14.19 -6.21 7.07
CA THR A 71 -14.68 -5.92 5.70
C THR A 71 -13.60 -5.34 4.78
N VAL A 72 -12.34 -5.30 5.24
CA VAL A 72 -11.20 -5.01 4.36
C VAL A 72 -11.06 -6.07 3.27
N THR A 73 -10.44 -5.69 2.15
CA THR A 73 -10.28 -6.58 1.00
C THR A 73 -9.06 -7.50 1.14
N ARG A 74 -8.86 -8.43 0.19
CA ARG A 74 -7.68 -9.31 0.19
C ARG A 74 -6.38 -8.54 -0.04
N TYR A 75 -6.41 -7.51 -0.88
CA TYR A 75 -5.28 -6.63 -1.14
C TYR A 75 -5.66 -5.17 -0.87
N ASN A 76 -5.03 -4.55 0.14
CA ASN A 76 -5.30 -3.18 0.51
C ASN A 76 -4.03 -2.34 0.29
N PHE A 77 -4.11 -1.31 -0.55
CA PHE A 77 -3.04 -0.35 -0.78
C PHE A 77 -3.35 0.93 0.00
N ILE A 78 -2.43 1.40 0.83
CA ILE A 78 -2.69 2.54 1.72
C ILE A 78 -1.68 3.63 1.39
N THR A 79 -2.17 4.83 1.09
CA THR A 79 -1.34 6.00 0.80
C THR A 79 -1.72 7.12 1.78
N PRO A 80 -0.81 7.52 2.69
CA PRO A 80 -0.99 8.73 3.49
C PRO A 80 -0.97 9.97 2.61
N HIS A 81 -1.49 11.08 3.09
CA HIS A 81 -1.44 12.34 2.35
C HIS A 81 -0.07 13.02 2.54
N LEU A 82 0.20 14.11 1.82
CA LEU A 82 1.52 14.77 1.77
C LEU A 82 2.15 15.17 3.13
N CYS A 83 1.38 15.35 4.20
CA CYS A 83 1.94 15.63 5.54
C CYS A 83 2.29 14.38 6.34
N HIS A 84 1.82 13.20 5.94
CA HIS A 84 1.96 11.92 6.64
C HIS A 84 2.76 10.88 5.84
N ASP A 85 2.96 11.09 4.54
CA ASP A 85 3.76 10.23 3.66
C ASP A 85 5.27 10.56 3.72
N MET A 86 5.66 11.47 4.61
CA MET A 86 7.02 11.99 4.78
C MET A 86 7.53 12.89 3.65
N HIS A 87 6.67 13.36 2.75
CA HIS A 87 7.06 14.28 1.69
C HIS A 87 7.12 15.75 2.19
N ASN A 88 6.03 16.25 2.78
CA ASN A 88 5.94 17.67 3.18
C ASN A 88 6.25 17.90 4.66
N SER A 89 6.93 19.01 4.93
CA SER A 89 7.05 19.58 6.28
C SER A 89 5.79 20.36 6.63
N CYS A 90 4.92 19.79 7.47
CA CYS A 90 3.68 20.43 7.90
C CYS A 90 3.73 20.82 9.39
N ALA A 91 2.96 21.85 9.74
CA ALA A 91 2.80 22.24 11.14
C ALA A 91 1.99 21.18 11.92
N PRO A 92 2.23 20.99 13.23
CA PRO A 92 3.17 21.74 14.06
C PRO A 92 4.57 21.11 14.13
N LEU A 93 4.76 19.86 13.68
CA LEU A 93 6.02 19.14 13.83
C LEU A 93 7.12 19.71 12.93
N ASN A 94 6.78 20.10 11.70
CA ASN A 94 7.70 20.64 10.69
C ASN A 94 8.93 19.74 10.45
N ASP A 95 8.71 18.43 10.47
CA ASP A 95 9.71 17.39 10.24
C ASP A 95 9.02 16.24 9.47
N PRO A 96 9.24 16.10 8.15
CA PRO A 96 8.56 15.11 7.31
C PRO A 96 8.67 13.68 7.85
N VAL A 97 9.87 13.27 8.28
CA VAL A 97 10.13 11.92 8.77
C VAL A 97 9.42 11.69 10.10
N LEU A 98 9.54 12.63 11.05
CA LEU A 98 8.87 12.51 12.34
C LEU A 98 7.34 12.53 12.22
N GLN A 99 6.79 13.28 11.26
CA GLN A 99 5.35 13.29 10.99
C GLN A 99 4.85 11.92 10.50
N GLY A 100 5.53 11.34 9.52
CA GLY A 100 5.17 10.01 9.03
C GLY A 100 5.41 8.91 10.06
N ASP A 101 6.47 9.00 10.87
CA ASP A 101 6.72 8.06 11.97
C ASP A 101 5.62 8.15 13.04
N THR A 102 5.22 9.39 13.40
CA THR A 102 4.10 9.63 14.31
C THR A 102 2.81 9.02 13.75
N TRP A 103 2.52 9.20 12.47
CA TRP A 103 1.36 8.62 11.82
C TRP A 103 1.42 7.09 11.80
N LEU A 104 2.55 6.49 11.40
CA LEU A 104 2.73 5.04 11.42
C LEU A 104 2.56 4.47 12.83
N SER A 105 3.04 5.17 13.86
CA SER A 105 2.90 4.75 15.26
C SER A 105 1.43 4.66 15.72
N THR A 106 0.52 5.41 15.09
CA THR A 106 -0.93 5.34 15.39
C THR A 106 -1.66 4.36 14.50
N GLU A 107 -1.26 4.23 13.24
CA GLU A 107 -2.01 3.49 12.22
C GLU A 107 -1.60 2.01 12.13
N VAL A 108 -0.30 1.71 12.23
CA VAL A 108 0.19 0.33 12.18
C VAL A 108 -0.45 -0.54 13.27
N PRO A 109 -0.56 -0.10 14.55
CA PRO A 109 -1.24 -0.90 15.58
C PRO A 109 -2.69 -1.27 15.24
N LYS A 110 -3.43 -0.42 14.53
CA LYS A 110 -4.81 -0.72 14.11
C LYS A 110 -4.85 -1.89 13.13
N ILE A 111 -3.91 -1.90 12.18
CA ILE A 111 -3.77 -2.99 11.20
C ILE A 111 -3.34 -4.27 11.90
N LEU A 112 -2.32 -4.22 12.76
CA LEU A 112 -1.79 -5.40 13.47
C LEU A 112 -2.81 -6.02 14.44
N ALA A 113 -3.77 -5.24 14.94
CA ALA A 113 -4.86 -5.73 15.79
C ALA A 113 -6.06 -6.30 15.02
N SER A 114 -6.10 -6.14 13.69
CA SER A 114 -7.25 -6.57 12.87
C SER A 114 -7.29 -8.09 12.65
N GLN A 115 -8.50 -8.61 12.43
CA GLN A 115 -8.69 -10.02 12.06
C GLN A 115 -7.96 -10.36 10.75
N ALA A 116 -7.92 -9.45 9.79
CA ALA A 116 -7.19 -9.61 8.54
C ALA A 116 -5.69 -9.86 8.75
N TYR A 117 -5.05 -9.13 9.67
CA TYR A 117 -3.63 -9.38 10.00
C TYR A 117 -3.45 -10.66 10.82
N LEU A 118 -4.28 -10.86 11.85
CA LEU A 118 -4.19 -12.04 12.72
C LEU A 118 -4.44 -13.36 11.98
N ASN A 119 -5.19 -13.32 10.87
CA ASN A 119 -5.40 -14.46 9.98
C ASN A 119 -4.26 -14.60 8.95
N ASN A 120 -3.01 -14.60 9.43
CA ASN A 120 -1.78 -14.72 8.61
C ASN A 120 -1.61 -13.62 7.55
N GLY A 121 -2.11 -12.41 7.80
CA GLY A 121 -1.87 -11.27 6.93
C GLY A 121 -0.40 -10.84 6.91
N ALA A 122 -0.05 -10.06 5.91
CA ALA A 122 1.24 -9.38 5.79
C ALA A 122 1.01 -7.89 5.56
N LEU A 123 1.77 -7.06 6.27
CA LEU A 123 1.85 -5.62 6.06
C LEU A 123 3.26 -5.31 5.55
N PHE A 124 3.32 -4.65 4.39
CA PHE A 124 4.54 -4.11 3.82
C PHE A 124 4.52 -2.59 3.96
N ILE A 125 5.56 -2.03 4.58
CA ILE A 125 5.79 -0.59 4.65
C ILE A 125 7.00 -0.31 3.75
N LEU A 126 6.80 0.48 2.72
CA LEU A 126 7.82 0.83 1.73
C LEU A 126 7.66 2.29 1.31
N TRP A 127 8.72 2.84 0.73
CA TRP A 127 8.72 4.16 0.11
C TRP A 127 8.70 3.99 -1.42
N ASP A 128 8.14 4.96 -2.12
CA ASP A 128 8.12 5.03 -3.58
C ASP A 128 9.45 5.52 -4.15
N GLU A 129 10.08 6.50 -3.51
CA GLU A 129 11.41 6.99 -3.88
C GLU A 129 12.31 7.34 -2.69
N GLY A 130 13.59 7.59 -2.98
CA GLY A 130 14.46 8.35 -2.08
C GLY A 130 14.38 9.84 -2.42
N GLU A 131 14.74 10.69 -1.45
CA GLU A 131 14.84 12.16 -1.65
C GLU A 131 15.68 12.55 -2.88
N SER A 132 16.70 11.74 -3.20
CA SER A 132 17.46 11.89 -4.44
C SER A 132 18.01 10.54 -4.90
N GLY A 133 17.95 10.29 -6.22
CA GLY A 133 18.46 9.06 -6.85
C GLY A 133 17.54 7.85 -6.67
N ASP A 134 18.05 6.67 -7.03
CA ASP A 134 17.27 5.42 -7.08
C ASP A 134 17.27 4.63 -5.74
N GLY A 135 17.56 5.31 -4.62
CA GLY A 135 17.56 4.72 -3.27
C GLY A 135 18.94 4.64 -2.59
N PRO A 136 19.09 3.78 -1.55
CA PRO A 136 18.10 2.79 -1.10
C PRO A 136 16.88 3.42 -0.41
N ILE A 137 15.75 2.73 -0.52
CA ILE A 137 14.50 3.04 0.18
C ILE A 137 14.22 2.02 1.27
N GLY A 138 13.35 2.37 2.23
CA GLY A 138 12.92 1.44 3.27
C GLY A 138 12.02 0.32 2.71
N MET A 139 12.16 -0.88 3.26
CA MET A 139 11.24 -2.01 3.07
C MET A 139 11.13 -2.75 4.40
N ILE A 140 9.95 -2.74 5.00
CA ILE A 140 9.65 -3.40 6.26
C ILE A 140 8.49 -4.37 6.03
N ALA A 141 8.72 -5.65 6.32
CA ALA A 141 7.68 -6.68 6.27
C ALA A 141 7.28 -7.10 7.69
N LEU A 142 5.99 -6.96 8.00
CA LEU A 142 5.38 -7.38 9.25
C LEU A 142 4.38 -8.51 8.95
N SER A 143 4.54 -9.65 9.60
CA SER A 143 3.60 -10.78 9.52
C SER A 143 3.84 -11.74 10.67
N LEU A 144 2.81 -12.51 11.06
CA LEU A 144 2.98 -13.68 11.94
C LEU A 144 3.88 -14.76 11.31
N LYS A 145 4.10 -14.70 10.00
CA LYS A 145 4.99 -15.59 9.24
C LYS A 145 6.35 -14.96 8.90
N ALA A 146 6.60 -13.70 9.29
CA ALA A 146 7.90 -13.07 9.11
C ALA A 146 8.95 -13.70 10.04
N LYS A 147 10.24 -13.62 9.68
CA LYS A 147 11.35 -14.09 10.54
C LYS A 147 11.37 -13.38 11.91
N GLY A 148 10.86 -12.15 11.98
CA GLY A 148 10.77 -11.37 13.22
C GLY A 148 12.13 -11.04 13.82
N GLY A 149 12.14 -10.61 15.09
CA GLY A 149 13.38 -10.36 15.85
C GLY A 149 14.29 -9.26 15.28
N GLY A 150 13.77 -8.38 14.41
CA GLY A 150 14.56 -7.37 13.71
C GLY A 150 15.45 -7.94 12.60
N TYR A 151 15.11 -9.10 12.04
CA TYR A 151 15.86 -9.71 10.94
C TYR A 151 15.99 -8.75 9.74
N ALA A 152 17.19 -8.68 9.19
CA ALA A 152 17.52 -7.97 7.95
C ALA A 152 18.51 -8.80 7.13
N ASN A 153 18.55 -8.56 5.82
CA ASN A 153 19.49 -9.17 4.89
C ASN A 153 20.14 -8.10 3.99
N THR A 154 21.06 -8.53 3.13
CA THR A 154 21.72 -7.67 2.13
C THR A 154 21.38 -8.07 0.70
N ILE A 155 20.25 -8.76 0.50
CA ILE A 155 19.79 -9.15 -0.83
C ILE A 155 19.29 -7.88 -1.53
N PRO A 156 19.71 -7.60 -2.78
CA PRO A 156 19.22 -6.44 -3.51
C PRO A 156 17.76 -6.66 -3.91
N TYR A 157 16.91 -5.68 -3.57
CA TYR A 157 15.50 -5.65 -3.91
C TYR A 157 15.14 -4.32 -4.59
N ASP A 158 14.08 -4.36 -5.39
CA ASP A 158 13.46 -3.18 -5.99
C ASP A 158 11.92 -3.27 -5.87
N HIS A 159 11.17 -2.32 -6.44
CA HIS A 159 9.70 -2.39 -6.44
C HIS A 159 9.17 -3.62 -7.18
N SER A 160 9.92 -4.16 -8.16
CA SER A 160 9.55 -5.41 -8.84
C SER A 160 9.65 -6.62 -7.91
N SER A 161 10.58 -6.64 -6.95
CA SER A 161 10.62 -7.63 -5.87
C SER A 161 9.35 -7.62 -5.03
N THR A 162 8.83 -6.44 -4.72
CA THR A 162 7.57 -6.28 -3.97
C THR A 162 6.39 -6.79 -4.79
N LEU A 163 6.29 -6.39 -6.06
CA LEU A 163 5.23 -6.86 -6.96
C LEU A 163 5.25 -8.38 -7.10
N ARG A 164 6.43 -8.97 -7.37
CA ARG A 164 6.60 -10.43 -7.44
C ARG A 164 6.10 -11.13 -6.19
N THR A 165 6.49 -10.62 -5.02
CA THR A 165 6.10 -11.21 -3.73
C THR A 165 4.58 -11.20 -3.57
N VAL A 166 3.92 -10.08 -3.89
CA VAL A 166 2.46 -9.95 -3.84
C VAL A 166 1.80 -10.90 -4.83
N GLU A 167 2.32 -11.01 -6.06
CA GLU A 167 1.80 -11.91 -7.08
C GLU A 167 1.87 -13.38 -6.64
N GLU A 168 2.99 -13.79 -6.04
CA GLU A 168 3.21 -15.14 -5.52
C GLU A 168 2.32 -15.45 -4.31
N ILE A 169 2.15 -14.52 -3.36
CA ILE A 169 1.24 -14.68 -2.20
C ILE A 169 -0.19 -14.95 -2.68
N PHE A 170 -0.61 -14.24 -3.72
CA PHE A 170 -1.95 -14.35 -4.26
C PHE A 170 -2.11 -15.45 -5.32
N GLY A 171 -1.02 -16.14 -5.70
CA GLY A 171 -1.03 -17.17 -6.72
C GLY A 171 -1.50 -16.68 -8.09
N VAL A 172 -1.28 -15.39 -8.40
CA VAL A 172 -1.66 -14.81 -9.68
C VAL A 172 -0.57 -15.02 -10.72
N SER A 173 -0.98 -15.32 -11.95
CA SER A 173 -0.06 -15.55 -13.06
C SER A 173 -0.68 -15.06 -14.39
N PRO A 174 0.16 -14.71 -15.39
CA PRO A 174 1.63 -14.63 -15.33
C PRO A 174 2.14 -13.48 -14.46
N LEU A 175 3.37 -13.60 -13.94
CA LEU A 175 4.06 -12.50 -13.24
C LEU A 175 4.29 -11.33 -14.21
N LEU A 176 4.05 -10.11 -13.75
CA LEU A 176 4.03 -8.93 -14.62
C LEU A 176 5.41 -8.28 -14.77
N SER A 177 5.83 -8.02 -16.01
CA SER A 177 6.98 -7.16 -16.33
C SER A 177 8.25 -7.55 -15.54
N GLY A 178 8.88 -6.61 -14.84
CA GLY A 178 10.07 -6.83 -14.02
C GLY A 178 9.90 -7.88 -12.91
N ALA A 179 8.67 -8.10 -12.42
CA ALA A 179 8.39 -9.10 -11.39
C ALA A 179 8.71 -10.52 -11.86
N ALA A 180 8.63 -10.79 -13.17
CA ALA A 180 8.96 -12.10 -13.74
C ALA A 180 10.45 -12.47 -13.58
N SER A 181 11.33 -11.49 -13.36
CA SER A 181 12.78 -11.67 -13.21
C SER A 181 13.34 -11.20 -11.86
N ALA A 182 12.56 -10.47 -11.06
CA ALA A 182 13.00 -9.94 -9.77
C ALA A 182 13.22 -11.06 -8.74
N THR A 183 14.05 -10.82 -7.72
CA THR A 183 14.13 -11.68 -6.54
C THR A 183 12.98 -11.32 -5.61
N ASP A 184 12.15 -12.27 -5.19
CA ASP A 184 11.07 -12.01 -4.22
C ASP A 184 11.58 -11.77 -2.80
N LEU A 185 10.68 -11.35 -1.90
CA LEU A 185 10.97 -11.05 -0.50
C LEU A 185 10.86 -12.28 0.41
N SER A 186 10.84 -13.52 -0.12
CA SER A 186 10.62 -14.74 0.68
C SER A 186 11.65 -14.94 1.80
N ASP A 187 12.87 -14.43 1.63
CA ASP A 187 13.89 -14.46 2.69
C ASP A 187 13.47 -13.64 3.93
N LEU A 188 12.49 -12.75 3.87
CA LEU A 188 11.98 -12.06 5.07
C LEU A 188 11.03 -12.95 5.90
N PHE A 189 10.65 -14.14 5.40
CA PHE A 189 9.62 -15.00 5.98
C PHE A 189 10.17 -16.38 6.39
N VAL A 190 9.58 -16.99 7.42
CA VAL A 190 9.82 -18.41 7.77
C VAL A 190 8.96 -19.35 6.93
N SER A 191 7.83 -18.85 6.46
CA SER A 191 6.91 -19.51 5.54
C SER A 191 6.22 -18.43 4.74
N PHE A 192 6.08 -18.61 3.43
CA PHE A 192 5.48 -17.56 2.60
C PHE A 192 4.01 -17.31 3.01
N PRO A 193 3.57 -16.04 3.13
CA PRO A 193 2.23 -15.67 3.57
C PRO A 193 1.09 -16.28 2.75
#